data_AF-A0A7X1LP01-F1
#
_entry.id   AF-A0A7X1LP01-F1
#
_cell.length_a   1.000
_cell.length_b   1.000
_cell.length_c   1.000
_cell.angle_alpha   90.00
_cell.angle_beta   90.00
_cell.angle_gamma   90.00
#
_symmetry.space_group_name_H-M   'P 1'
#
loop_
_entity.id
_entity.type
_entity.pdbx_description
1 polymer ?
#
loop_
_entity_poly.entity_id
_entity_poly.type
_entity_poly.pdbx_seq_one_letter_code
_entity_poly.pdbx_strand_id
1 'polypeptide(L)'
;MAPKNEVVAAAAHFLKNGPYKDQADSVVVLPDTAVEFTYGWTVAFDLKEHMETGDFTKKPFSPVLVVPHDGSAVHFAPTYLPTHEYMKMRASGEWPPKKGL
;
A
#
# COMPACT_ATOMS: atom_id res chain seq x y z
N MET A 1 2.71 -13.73 -11.35
CA MET A 1 2.39 -12.30 -11.15
C MET A 1 0.89 -12.18 -11.09
N ALA A 2 0.34 -11.63 -9.99
CA ALA A 2 -1.11 -11.55 -9.82
C ALA A 2 -1.71 -10.43 -10.70
N PRO A 3 -2.92 -10.61 -11.27
CA PRO A 3 -3.60 -9.58 -12.03
C PRO A 3 -4.05 -8.42 -11.12
N LYS A 4 -4.19 -7.22 -11.71
CA LYS A 4 -4.52 -5.97 -10.99
C LYS A 4 -5.76 -6.08 -10.09
N ASN A 5 -6.80 -6.79 -10.51
CA ASN A 5 -8.02 -6.99 -9.70
C ASN A 5 -7.76 -7.82 -8.43
N GLU A 6 -6.92 -8.85 -8.50
CA GLU A 6 -6.52 -9.64 -7.33
C GLU A 6 -5.66 -8.83 -6.36
N VAL A 7 -4.76 -8.00 -6.89
CA VAL A 7 -3.93 -7.07 -6.11
C VAL A 7 -4.82 -6.09 -5.33
N VAL A 8 -5.81 -5.48 -6.00
CA VAL A 8 -6.76 -4.56 -5.38
C VAL A 8 -7.59 -5.27 -4.30
N ALA A 9 -8.04 -6.51 -4.57
CA ALA A 9 -8.79 -7.30 -3.59
C ALA A 9 -7.93 -7.65 -2.36
N ALA A 10 -6.67 -8.04 -2.56
CA ALA A 10 -5.73 -8.34 -1.48
C ALA A 10 -5.43 -7.10 -0.62
N ALA A 11 -5.24 -5.94 -1.25
CA ALA A 11 -5.07 -4.65 -0.57
C ALA A 11 -6.30 -4.27 0.26
N ALA A 12 -7.50 -4.40 -0.31
CA ALA A 12 -8.75 -4.15 0.40
C ALA A 12 -8.92 -5.09 1.60
N HIS A 13 -8.63 -6.39 1.40
CA HIS A 13 -8.69 -7.38 2.46
C HIS A 13 -7.72 -7.05 3.62
N PHE A 14 -6.47 -6.68 3.30
CA PHE A 14 -5.49 -6.27 4.29
C PHE A 14 -5.99 -5.07 5.13
N LEU A 15 -6.47 -4.00 4.48
CA LEU A 15 -6.96 -2.81 5.17
C LEU A 15 -8.14 -3.12 6.09
N LYS A 16 -9.17 -3.79 5.54
CA LYS A 16 -10.45 -4.03 6.21
C LYS A 16 -10.40 -5.06 7.32
N ASN A 17 -9.39 -5.94 7.33
CA ASN A 17 -9.21 -6.94 8.40
C ASN A 17 -8.04 -6.63 9.33
N GLY A 18 -7.30 -5.55 9.08
CA GLY A 18 -6.14 -5.15 9.88
C GLY A 18 -6.27 -3.71 10.37
N PRO A 19 -5.45 -2.78 9.82
CA PRO A 19 -5.28 -1.43 10.36
C PRO A 19 -6.55 -0.57 10.34
N TYR A 20 -7.50 -0.85 9.45
CA TYR A 20 -8.75 -0.10 9.31
C TYR A 20 -9.98 -0.96 9.59
N LYS A 21 -9.86 -2.04 10.37
CA LYS A 21 -10.98 -2.95 10.66
C LYS A 21 -12.21 -2.24 11.26
N ASP A 22 -11.99 -1.26 12.13
CA ASP A 22 -13.07 -0.53 12.81
C ASP A 22 -13.71 0.54 11.90
N GLN A 23 -13.13 0.75 10.71
CA GLN A 23 -13.58 1.69 9.66
C GLN A 23 -13.66 0.97 8.30
N ALA A 24 -13.91 -0.34 8.28
CA ALA A 24 -13.82 -1.15 7.07
C ALA A 24 -14.77 -0.69 5.95
N ASP A 25 -15.92 -0.13 6.33
CA ASP A 25 -16.91 0.42 5.39
C ASP A 25 -16.48 1.77 4.79
N SER A 26 -15.57 2.48 5.46
CA SER A 26 -15.01 3.76 5.03
C SER A 26 -13.83 3.60 4.08
N VAL A 27 -13.18 2.43 4.05
CA VAL A 27 -12.01 2.17 3.20
C VAL A 27 -12.39 2.13 1.71
N VAL A 28 -11.70 2.95 0.92
CA VAL A 28 -11.78 2.97 -0.55
C VAL A 28 -10.40 2.71 -1.15
N VAL A 29 -10.17 1.50 -1.68
CA VAL A 29 -8.97 1.22 -2.48
C VAL A 29 -9.14 1.86 -3.85
N LEU A 30 -8.08 2.47 -4.38
CA LEU A 30 -8.09 3.23 -5.63
C LEU A 30 -7.39 2.43 -6.74
N PRO A 31 -8.10 1.63 -7.56
CA PRO A 31 -7.47 0.71 -8.51
C PRO A 31 -6.59 1.43 -9.53
N ASP A 32 -6.94 2.64 -9.95
CA ASP A 32 -6.20 3.38 -10.99
C ASP A 32 -4.84 3.88 -10.52
N THR A 33 -4.58 3.83 -9.22
CA THR A 33 -3.26 4.10 -8.64
C THR A 33 -2.36 2.85 -8.59
N ALA A 34 -2.87 1.70 -9.05
CA ALA A 34 -2.10 0.47 -9.04
C ALA A 34 -0.94 0.55 -10.05
N VAL A 35 0.28 0.47 -9.55
CA VAL A 35 1.51 0.47 -10.35
C VAL A 35 2.30 -0.79 -10.07
N GLU A 36 2.70 -1.46 -11.14
CA GLU A 36 3.50 -2.68 -11.05
C GLU A 36 5.00 -2.35 -11.01
N PHE A 37 5.70 -3.01 -10.09
CA PHE A 37 7.16 -2.99 -9.97
C PHE A 37 7.70 -4.42 -9.97
N THR A 38 9.02 -4.57 -10.13
CA THR A 38 9.70 -5.88 -10.06
C THR A 38 9.48 -6.61 -8.74
N TYR A 39 9.42 -5.89 -7.62
CA TYR A 39 9.21 -6.50 -6.30
C TYR A 39 7.73 -6.88 -6.04
N GLY A 40 6.79 -6.11 -6.58
CA GLY A 40 5.37 -6.24 -6.28
C GLY A 40 4.57 -5.10 -6.87
N TRP A 41 3.28 -5.04 -6.54
CA TRP A 41 2.42 -3.91 -6.87
C TRP A 41 2.42 -2.88 -5.75
N THR A 42 2.22 -1.62 -6.11
CA THR A 42 1.76 -0.58 -5.20
C THR A 42 0.33 -0.24 -5.52
N VAL A 43 -0.49 0.05 -4.51
CA VAL A 43 -1.86 0.57 -4.70
C VAL A 43 -2.20 1.52 -3.57
N ALA A 44 -2.85 2.63 -3.90
CA ALA A 44 -3.30 3.59 -2.91
C ALA A 44 -4.72 3.30 -2.42
N PHE A 45 -5.04 3.84 -1.25
CA PHE A 45 -6.40 3.90 -0.74
C PHE A 45 -6.66 5.26 -0.09
N ASP A 46 -7.92 5.54 0.13
CA ASP A 46 -8.40 6.69 0.89
C ASP A 46 -9.57 6.27 1.80
N LEU A 47 -10.06 7.21 2.61
CA LEU A 47 -11.29 7.06 3.37
C LEU A 47 -12.42 7.86 2.72
N LYS A 48 -13.63 7.29 2.71
CA LYS A 48 -14.84 7.95 2.19
C LYS A 48 -15.02 9.35 2.76
N GLU A 49 -14.80 9.51 4.07
CA GLU A 49 -14.97 10.78 4.77
C GLU A 49 -14.01 11.85 4.22
N HIS A 50 -12.75 11.50 3.94
CA HIS A 50 -11.80 12.42 3.33
C HIS A 50 -12.20 12.76 1.88
N MET A 51 -12.58 11.76 1.08
CA MET A 51 -12.98 11.96 -0.31
C MET A 51 -14.22 12.85 -0.46
N GLU A 52 -15.20 12.69 0.44
CA GLU A 52 -16.47 13.43 0.39
C GLU A 52 -16.36 14.84 0.96
N THR A 53 -15.52 15.05 1.99
CA THR A 53 -15.44 16.33 2.71
C THR A 53 -14.22 17.17 2.36
N GLY A 54 -13.17 16.57 1.81
CA GLY A 54 -11.86 17.21 1.62
C GLY A 54 -11.11 17.51 2.93
N ASP A 55 -11.58 17.02 4.09
CA ASP A 55 -10.93 17.25 5.37
C ASP A 55 -9.64 16.42 5.48
N PHE A 56 -8.49 17.09 5.39
CA PHE A 56 -7.17 16.47 5.47
C PHE A 56 -6.91 15.73 6.79
N THR A 57 -7.64 16.03 7.87
CA THR A 57 -7.52 15.29 9.13
C THR A 57 -8.09 13.87 9.04
N LYS A 58 -8.91 13.59 8.01
CA LYS A 58 -9.47 12.27 7.70
C LYS A 58 -8.62 11.47 6.72
N LYS A 59 -7.59 12.09 6.13
CA LYS A 59 -6.74 11.42 5.14
C LYS A 59 -5.86 10.35 5.81
N PRO A 60 -5.70 9.16 5.22
CA PRO A 60 -4.74 8.18 5.69
C PRO A 60 -3.31 8.74 5.77
N PHE A 61 -2.61 8.47 6.88
CA PHE A 61 -1.22 8.90 7.05
C PHE A 61 -0.26 8.21 6.06
N SER A 62 -0.43 6.90 5.83
CA SER A 62 0.29 6.16 4.79
C SER A 62 -0.71 5.60 3.79
N PRO A 63 -0.98 6.28 2.67
CA PRO A 63 -2.01 5.87 1.75
C PRO A 63 -1.58 4.78 0.77
N VAL A 64 -0.32 4.32 0.81
CA VAL A 64 0.24 3.39 -0.19
C VAL A 64 0.50 2.02 0.41
N LEU A 65 -0.10 1.00 -0.19
CA LEU A 65 0.09 -0.41 0.10
C LEU A 65 1.03 -1.05 -0.91
N VAL A 66 1.69 -2.10 -0.48
CA VAL A 66 2.58 -2.93 -1.27
C VAL A 66 2.07 -4.36 -1.22
N VAL A 67 1.86 -4.95 -2.39
CA VAL A 67 1.41 -6.33 -2.59
C VAL A 67 2.55 -7.09 -3.29
N PRO A 68 3.37 -7.85 -2.55
CA PRO A 68 4.53 -8.55 -3.10
C PRO A 68 4.16 -9.66 -4.10
N HIS A 69 4.98 -9.86 -5.13
CA HIS A 69 4.76 -10.94 -6.11
C HIS A 69 5.12 -12.33 -5.57
N ASP A 70 5.97 -12.38 -4.54
CA ASP A 70 6.47 -13.62 -3.94
C ASP A 70 5.50 -14.24 -2.92
N GLY A 71 4.32 -13.65 -2.75
CA GLY A 71 3.31 -14.10 -1.78
C GLY A 71 3.61 -13.69 -0.33
N SER A 72 4.66 -12.91 -0.08
CA SER A 72 4.86 -12.29 1.23
C SER A 72 3.74 -11.31 1.57
N ALA A 73 3.59 -11.00 2.85
CA ALA A 73 2.43 -10.27 3.36
C ALA A 73 2.30 -8.87 2.75
N VAL A 74 1.05 -8.48 2.45
CA VAL A 74 0.68 -7.10 2.13
C VAL A 74 1.06 -6.20 3.30
N HIS A 75 1.64 -5.04 3.00
CA HIS A 75 2.10 -4.07 4.00
C HIS A 75 2.05 -2.65 3.47
N PHE A 76 2.19 -1.66 4.35
CA PHE A 76 2.34 -0.27 3.94
C PHE A 76 3.75 0.01 3.43
N ALA A 77 3.86 0.88 2.43
CA ALA A 77 5.13 1.47 2.08
C ALA A 77 5.66 2.32 3.26
N PRO A 78 6.99 2.36 3.49
CA PRO A 78 7.58 3.29 4.45
C PRO A 78 7.23 4.74 4.09
N THR A 79 6.87 5.55 5.08
CA THR A 79 6.46 6.95 4.85
C THR A 79 7.62 7.93 4.72
N TYR A 80 8.79 7.58 5.23
CA TYR A 80 9.99 8.42 5.18
C TYR A 80 10.78 8.28 3.87
N LEU A 81 10.45 7.28 3.04
CA LEU A 81 11.16 6.94 1.81
C LEU A 81 10.19 7.00 0.62
N PRO A 82 10.57 7.61 -0.52
CA PRO A 82 9.75 7.56 -1.72
C PRO A 82 9.44 6.10 -2.12
N THR A 83 8.18 5.81 -2.44
CA THR A 83 7.74 4.44 -2.73
C THR A 83 8.55 3.79 -3.84
N HIS A 84 8.90 4.52 -4.91
CA HIS A 84 9.69 3.96 -6.01
C HIS A 84 11.11 3.53 -5.57
N GLU A 85 11.75 4.28 -4.67
CA GLU A 85 13.05 3.91 -4.10
C GLU A 85 12.92 2.67 -3.20
N TYR A 86 11.88 2.63 -2.36
CA TYR A 86 11.57 1.45 -1.55
C TYR A 86 11.42 0.20 -2.42
N MET A 87 10.59 0.27 -3.48
CA MET A 87 10.35 -0.85 -4.38
C MET A 87 11.64 -1.29 -5.10
N LYS A 88 12.50 -0.35 -5.49
CA LYS A 88 13.81 -0.64 -6.08
C LYS A 88 14.73 -1.37 -5.09
N MET A 89 14.84 -0.89 -3.85
CA MET A 89 15.66 -1.53 -2.82
C MET A 89 15.17 -2.92 -2.44
N ARG A 90 13.84 -3.14 -2.43
CA ARG A 90 13.28 -4.48 -2.23
C ARG A 90 13.64 -5.41 -3.38
N ALA A 91 13.55 -4.94 -4.62
CA ALA A 91 13.91 -5.72 -5.80
C ALA A 91 15.40 -6.06 -5.87
N SER A 92 16.29 -5.17 -5.40
CA SER A 92 17.74 -5.40 -5.36
C SER A 92 18.23 -6.18 -4.13
N GLY A 93 17.36 -6.42 -3.14
CA GLY A 93 17.74 -7.03 -1.87
C GLY A 93 18.54 -6.10 -0.93
N GLU A 94 18.59 -4.80 -1.24
CA GLU A 94 19.25 -3.78 -0.42
C GLU A 94 18.37 -3.30 0.74
N TRP A 95 17.12 -3.77 0.82
CA TRP A 95 16.22 -3.51 1.94
C TRP A 95 16.12 -4.69 2.93
N PRO A 96 16.20 -4.45 4.25
CA PRO A 96 16.46 -3.15 4.88
C PRO A 96 17.93 -2.72 4.70
N PRO A 97 18.21 -1.42 4.63
CA PRO A 97 19.59 -0.94 4.55
C PRO A 97 20.38 -1.47 5.74
N LYS A 98 21.59 -1.99 5.47
CA LYS A 98 22.49 -2.47 6.52
C LYS A 98 22.72 -1.31 7.51
N LYS A 99 22.51 -1.56 8.81
CA LYS A 99 22.99 -0.63 9.85
C LYS A 99 24.48 -0.42 9.60
N GLY A 100 24.91 0.83 9.53
CA GLY A 100 26.33 1.18 9.38
C GLY A 100 27.15 0.41 10.43
N LEU A 101 28.26 -0.17 9.98
CA LEU A 101 29.33 -0.67 10.83
C LEU A 101 29.90 0.47 11.68
#